data_AF-A0A2C4PZ71-F1
#
_entry.id   AF-A0A2C4PZ71-F1
#
_cell.length_a   1.000
_cell.length_b   1.000
_cell.length_c   1.000
_cell.angle_alpha   90.00
_cell.angle_beta   90.00
_cell.angle_gamma   90.00
#
_symmetry.space_group_name_H-M   'P 1'
#
loop_
_entity.id
_entity.type
_entity.pdbx_description
1 polymer ?
#
loop_
_entity_poly.entity_id
_entity_poly.type
_entity_poly.pdbx_seq_one_letter_code
_entity_poly.pdbx_strand_id
1 'polypeptide(L)'
;MDYEKIIYAVAGSVIGIVATVIGAIITHLLAGKREKRGRIYNNKEKALKDVYAPIYKILLSDLSDSLKYKGTVKIDQIEEIVRNNSELVDSQLLKMVQETRQGIRFVDGPTMAIEDRGVMYDVDRKFFIHIHSKYNSLKKELGLPYDTSEGIN
;
A
#
# COMPACT_ATOMS: atom_id res chain seq x y z
N MET A 1 -46.87 31.64 -41.53
CA MET A 1 -47.01 30.94 -40.24
C MET A 1 -46.23 29.62 -40.18
N ASP A 2 -45.89 28.97 -41.31
CA ASP A 2 -45.17 27.67 -41.27
C ASP A 2 -43.64 27.77 -41.15
N TYR A 3 -43.02 28.85 -41.63
CA TYR A 3 -41.56 29.02 -41.56
C TYR A 3 -41.02 29.11 -40.12
N GLU A 4 -41.75 29.77 -39.22
CA GLU A 4 -41.35 29.86 -37.80
C GLU A 4 -41.35 28.48 -37.14
N LYS A 5 -42.37 27.65 -37.41
CA LYS A 5 -42.45 26.28 -36.89
C LYS A 5 -41.30 25.41 -37.40
N ILE A 6 -40.90 25.56 -38.66
CA ILE A 6 -39.75 24.86 -39.25
C ILE A 6 -38.44 25.30 -38.57
N ILE A 7 -38.26 26.61 -38.33
CA ILE A 7 -37.07 27.13 -37.64
C ILE A 7 -36.97 26.59 -36.22
N TYR A 8 -38.07 26.58 -35.46
CA TYR A 8 -38.09 26.03 -34.10
C TYR A 8 -37.81 24.52 -34.07
N ALA A 9 -38.36 23.75 -35.01
CA ALA A 9 -38.10 22.31 -35.11
C ALA A 9 -36.63 22.01 -35.43
N VAL A 10 -36.03 22.76 -36.36
CA VAL A 10 -34.61 22.62 -36.71
C VAL A 10 -33.73 23.04 -35.53
N ALA A 11 -33.98 24.18 -34.90
CA ALA A 11 -33.24 24.64 -33.73
C ALA A 11 -33.32 23.63 -32.57
N GLY A 12 -34.51 23.08 -32.30
CA GLY A 12 -34.70 22.04 -31.28
C GLY A 12 -33.91 20.76 -31.58
N SER A 13 -33.88 20.32 -32.84
CA SER A 13 -33.09 19.15 -33.25
C SER A 13 -31.58 19.36 -33.10
N VAL A 14 -31.07 20.55 -33.44
CA VAL A 14 -29.65 20.90 -33.28
C VAL A 14 -29.27 20.96 -31.80
N ILE A 15 -30.09 21.57 -30.94
CA ILE A 15 -29.87 21.60 -29.49
C ILE A 15 -29.87 20.18 -28.91
N GLY A 16 -30.80 19.33 -29.35
CA GLY A 16 -30.84 17.92 -28.94
C GLY A 16 -29.59 17.13 -29.32
N ILE A 17 -29.08 17.34 -30.54
CA ILE A 17 -27.83 16.72 -31.01
C ILE A 17 -26.64 17.23 -30.17
N VAL A 18 -26.52 18.54 -29.98
CA VAL A 18 -25.44 19.14 -29.19
C VAL A 18 -25.47 18.63 -27.74
N ALA A 19 -26.64 18.57 -27.11
CA ALA A 19 -26.80 18.04 -25.77
C ALA A 19 -26.41 16.56 -25.68
N THR A 20 -26.75 15.76 -26.69
CA THR A 20 -26.39 14.33 -26.77
C THR A 20 -24.88 14.16 -26.89
N VAL A 21 -24.22 14.94 -27.76
CA VAL A 21 -22.77 14.90 -27.94
C VAL A 21 -22.04 15.31 -26.66
N ILE A 22 -22.48 16.39 -26.01
CA ILE A 22 -21.91 16.84 -24.72
C ILE A 22 -22.10 15.76 -23.65
N GLY A 23 -23.29 15.18 -23.55
CA GLY A 23 -23.60 14.09 -22.61
C GLY A 23 -22.71 12.86 -22.82
N ALA A 24 -22.47 12.48 -24.08
CA ALA A 24 -21.58 11.37 -24.43
C ALA A 24 -20.12 11.65 -24.02
N ILE A 25 -19.62 12.87 -24.28
CA ILE A 25 -18.25 13.28 -23.90
C ILE A 25 -18.08 13.25 -22.38
N ILE A 26 -19.02 13.83 -21.62
CA ILE A 26 -18.96 13.85 -20.15
C ILE A 26 -18.98 12.43 -19.61
N THR A 27 -19.86 11.57 -20.13
CA THR A 27 -19.97 10.17 -19.71
C THR A 27 -18.66 9.42 -19.94
N HIS A 28 -18.04 9.61 -21.09
CA HIS A 28 -16.77 8.97 -21.41
C HIS A 28 -15.63 9.43 -20.48
N LEU A 29 -15.54 10.74 -20.20
CA LEU A 29 -14.55 11.29 -19.27
C LEU A 29 -14.74 10.78 -17.84
N LEU A 30 -15.99 10.67 -17.39
CA LEU A 30 -16.32 10.13 -16.06
C LEU A 30 -15.99 8.63 -15.97
N ALA A 31 -16.31 7.86 -17.01
CA ALA A 31 -15.97 6.44 -17.10
C ALA A 31 -14.45 6.23 -17.01
N GLY A 32 -13.66 6.97 -17.81
CA GLY A 32 -12.20 6.89 -17.78
C GLY A 32 -11.60 7.28 -16.42
N LYS A 33 -12.14 8.33 -15.76
CA LYS A 33 -11.73 8.69 -14.40
C LYS A 33 -12.05 7.60 -13.39
N ARG A 34 -13.22 6.97 -13.50
CA ARG A 34 -13.66 5.87 -12.62
C ARG A 34 -12.78 4.63 -12.79
N GLU A 35 -12.46 4.26 -14.03
CA GLU A 35 -11.56 3.15 -14.32
C GLU A 35 -10.16 3.39 -13.76
N LYS A 36 -9.60 4.58 -13.98
CA LYS A 36 -8.28 4.93 -13.42
C LYS A 36 -8.28 4.84 -11.89
N ARG A 37 -9.32 5.36 -11.24
CA ARG A 37 -9.48 5.25 -9.77
C ARG A 37 -9.59 3.79 -9.32
N GLY A 38 -10.35 2.97 -10.04
CA GLY A 38 -10.48 1.54 -9.76
C GLY A 38 -9.14 0.81 -9.86
N ARG A 39 -8.34 1.09 -10.89
CA ARG A 39 -6.99 0.50 -11.02
C ARG A 39 -6.06 0.91 -9.88
N ILE A 40 -6.07 2.19 -9.51
CA ILE A 40 -5.26 2.70 -8.37
C ILE A 40 -5.71 2.02 -7.07
N TYR A 41 -7.02 1.93 -6.82
CA TYR A 41 -7.56 1.26 -5.65
C TYR A 41 -7.12 -0.21 -5.59
N ASN A 42 -7.29 -0.95 -6.69
CA ASN A 42 -6.89 -2.35 -6.78
C ASN A 42 -5.39 -2.55 -6.56
N ASN A 43 -4.54 -1.68 -7.10
CA ASN A 43 -3.09 -1.77 -6.88
C ASN A 43 -2.72 -1.51 -5.42
N LYS A 44 -3.35 -0.53 -4.77
CA LYS A 44 -3.16 -0.26 -3.34
C LYS A 44 -3.64 -1.42 -2.46
N GLU A 45 -4.78 -2.01 -2.81
CA GLU A 45 -5.33 -3.16 -2.13
C GLU A 45 -4.40 -4.37 -2.24
N LYS A 46 -3.86 -4.65 -3.44
CA LYS A 46 -2.86 -5.70 -3.64
C LYS A 46 -1.58 -5.43 -2.85
N ALA A 47 -1.02 -4.22 -2.93
CA ALA A 47 0.17 -3.88 -2.15
C ALA A 47 -0.06 -4.05 -0.64
N LEU A 48 -1.25 -3.68 -0.14
CA LEU A 48 -1.61 -3.91 1.25
C LEU A 48 -1.66 -5.40 1.58
N LYS A 49 -2.41 -6.20 0.80
CA LYS A 49 -2.67 -7.61 1.09
C LYS A 49 -1.46 -8.52 0.89
N ASP A 50 -0.71 -8.28 -0.18
CA ASP A 50 0.30 -9.21 -0.66
C ASP A 50 1.71 -8.82 -0.18
N VAL A 51 1.92 -7.55 0.20
CA VAL A 51 3.22 -7.04 0.65
C VAL A 51 3.17 -6.56 2.11
N TYR A 52 2.46 -5.46 2.39
CA TYR A 52 2.62 -4.77 3.67
C TYR A 52 1.97 -5.52 4.84
N ALA A 53 0.80 -6.14 4.66
CA ALA A 53 0.14 -6.92 5.70
C ALA A 53 0.95 -8.16 6.14
N PRO A 54 1.46 -9.02 5.24
CA PRO A 54 2.23 -10.18 5.66
C PRO A 54 3.57 -9.78 6.28
N ILE A 55 4.26 -8.75 5.77
CA ILE A 55 5.50 -8.24 6.40
C ILE A 55 5.18 -7.69 7.79
N TYR A 56 4.14 -6.87 7.93
CA TYR A 56 3.73 -6.33 9.23
C TYR A 56 3.42 -7.42 10.24
N LYS A 57 2.72 -8.49 9.82
CA LYS A 57 2.41 -9.65 10.67
C LYS A 57 3.67 -10.36 11.17
N ILE A 58 4.68 -10.54 10.31
CA ILE A 58 5.96 -11.13 10.69
C ILE A 58 6.63 -10.27 11.76
N LEU A 59 6.77 -8.96 11.51
CA LEU A 59 7.47 -8.06 12.42
C LEU A 59 6.72 -7.85 13.74
N LEU A 60 5.38 -7.83 13.73
CA LEU A 60 4.56 -7.70 14.94
C LEU A 60 4.69 -8.93 15.84
N SER A 61 4.77 -10.13 15.26
CA SER A 61 4.97 -11.37 16.02
C SER A 61 6.33 -11.38 16.74
N ASP A 62 7.37 -10.88 16.07
CA ASP A 62 8.71 -10.71 16.68
C ASP A 62 8.71 -9.67 17.83
N LEU A 63 7.78 -8.71 17.81
CA LEU A 63 7.66 -7.67 18.84
C LEU A 63 6.93 -8.17 20.10
N SER A 64 5.94 -9.06 19.96
CA SER A 64 5.17 -9.59 21.11
C SER A 64 5.99 -10.52 21.99
N ASP A 65 7.03 -11.17 21.44
CA ASP A 65 7.73 -12.26 22.11
C ASP A 65 8.89 -11.82 23.03
N SER A 66 9.30 -10.54 23.03
CA SER A 66 10.16 -9.99 24.10
C SER A 66 10.36 -8.47 24.09
N LEU A 67 10.67 -7.91 25.28
CA LEU A 67 11.25 -6.56 25.49
C LEU A 67 12.52 -6.28 24.68
N LYS A 68 13.10 -7.29 24.02
CA LYS A 68 14.24 -7.21 23.13
C LYS A 68 13.85 -7.94 21.85
N TYR A 69 13.91 -7.27 20.72
CA TYR A 69 13.62 -7.87 19.42
C TYR A 69 14.61 -9.02 19.16
N LYS A 70 14.16 -10.29 19.27
CA LYS A 70 15.03 -11.47 19.44
C LYS A 70 15.44 -12.20 18.16
N GLY A 71 15.12 -11.63 17.00
CA GLY A 71 15.83 -11.97 15.76
C GLY A 71 15.70 -13.42 15.27
N THR A 72 14.66 -14.16 15.63
CA THR A 72 14.23 -15.32 14.81
C THR A 72 13.57 -14.87 13.50
N VAL A 73 14.13 -13.82 12.88
CA VAL A 73 13.50 -13.16 11.74
C VAL A 73 13.39 -14.16 10.64
N LYS A 74 12.17 -14.30 10.21
CA LYS A 74 11.84 -14.80 8.90
C LYS A 74 12.19 -13.74 7.84
N ILE A 75 13.40 -13.16 7.91
CA ILE A 75 13.84 -12.11 6.97
C ILE A 75 13.90 -12.69 5.57
N ASP A 76 14.24 -13.98 5.44
CA ASP A 76 14.16 -14.72 4.19
C ASP A 76 12.72 -14.76 3.64
N GLN A 77 11.70 -14.84 4.53
CA GLN A 77 10.30 -14.75 4.13
C GLN A 77 9.90 -13.34 3.71
N ILE A 78 10.43 -12.31 4.37
CA ILE A 78 10.22 -10.90 3.97
C ILE A 78 10.86 -10.65 2.60
N GLU A 79 12.08 -11.12 2.38
CA GLU A 79 12.77 -11.06 1.09
C GLU A 79 12.00 -11.80 0.00
N GLU A 80 11.43 -12.97 0.32
CA GLU A 80 10.56 -13.73 -0.58
C GLU A 80 9.28 -12.97 -0.93
N ILE A 81 8.58 -12.39 0.05
CA ILE A 81 7.40 -11.56 -0.19
C ILE A 81 7.74 -10.41 -1.15
N VAL A 82 8.85 -9.72 -0.90
CA VAL A 82 9.27 -8.58 -1.71
C VAL A 82 9.67 -9.00 -3.12
N ARG A 83 10.41 -10.11 -3.26
CA ARG A 83 10.80 -10.66 -4.56
C ARG A 83 9.60 -11.11 -5.39
N ASN A 84 8.65 -11.79 -4.77
CA ASN A 84 7.47 -12.34 -5.45
C ASN A 84 6.45 -11.25 -5.86
N ASN A 85 6.57 -10.03 -5.31
CA ASN A 85 5.67 -8.91 -5.56
C ASN A 85 6.44 -7.66 -6.01
N SER A 86 7.54 -7.82 -6.75
CA SER A 86 8.46 -6.75 -7.12
C SER A 86 7.80 -5.54 -7.80
N GLU A 87 6.69 -5.75 -8.50
CA GLU A 87 5.90 -4.73 -9.19
C GLU A 87 5.03 -3.88 -8.25
N LEU A 88 4.81 -4.35 -7.02
CA LEU A 88 4.04 -3.67 -5.97
C LEU A 88 4.93 -2.98 -4.93
N VAL A 89 6.25 -3.16 -5.05
CA VAL A 89 7.24 -2.72 -4.07
C VAL A 89 7.97 -1.46 -4.55
N ASP A 90 8.09 -0.47 -3.67
CA ASP A 90 8.91 0.71 -3.92
C ASP A 90 10.40 0.46 -3.64
N SER A 91 11.27 1.28 -4.24
CA SER A 91 12.72 1.18 -4.05
C SER A 91 13.16 1.39 -2.60
N GLN A 92 12.35 2.12 -1.82
CA GLN A 92 12.62 2.36 -0.41
C GLN A 92 12.48 1.07 0.41
N LEU A 93 11.41 0.30 0.20
CA LEU A 93 11.20 -0.98 0.86
C LEU A 93 12.30 -1.99 0.50
N LEU A 94 12.67 -2.07 -0.79
CA LEU A 94 13.80 -2.91 -1.22
C LEU A 94 15.09 -2.58 -0.48
N LYS A 95 15.43 -1.29 -0.42
CA LYS A 95 16.61 -0.81 0.30
C LYS A 95 16.56 -1.15 1.78
N MET A 96 15.43 -0.92 2.44
CA MET A 96 15.28 -1.22 3.87
C MET A 96 15.42 -2.71 4.18
N VAL A 97 14.88 -3.59 3.33
CA VAL A 97 15.04 -5.04 3.51
C VAL A 97 16.51 -5.44 3.42
N GLN A 98 17.25 -4.91 2.44
CA GLN A 98 18.68 -5.15 2.30
C GLN A 98 19.50 -4.61 3.48
N GLU A 99 19.24 -3.37 3.90
CA GLU A 99 19.90 -2.76 5.08
C GLU A 99 19.61 -3.57 6.35
N THR A 100 18.37 -4.03 6.50
CA THR A 100 17.95 -4.86 7.63
C THR A 100 18.69 -6.20 7.63
N ARG A 101 18.78 -6.86 6.47
CA ARG A 101 19.53 -8.12 6.28
C ARG A 101 21.01 -7.97 6.62
N GLN A 102 21.64 -6.90 6.14
CA GLN A 102 23.05 -6.59 6.42
C GLN A 102 23.28 -6.18 7.88
N GLY A 103 22.25 -5.61 8.53
CA GLY A 103 22.28 -5.17 9.91
C GLY A 103 22.10 -6.29 10.95
N ILE A 104 21.90 -7.54 10.53
CA ILE A 104 21.74 -8.69 11.42
C ILE A 104 23.04 -8.94 12.19
N ARG A 105 22.92 -9.03 13.52
CA ARG A 105 24.06 -9.29 14.43
C ARG A 105 23.68 -10.38 15.43
N PHE A 106 24.65 -11.22 15.77
CA PHE A 106 24.53 -12.13 16.90
C PHE A 106 24.88 -11.39 18.19
N VAL A 107 24.07 -11.58 19.22
CA VAL A 107 24.26 -10.97 20.54
C VAL A 107 24.35 -12.11 21.55
N ASP A 108 25.40 -12.08 22.39
CA ASP A 108 25.57 -13.10 23.41
C ASP A 108 24.42 -13.05 24.43
N GLY A 109 23.94 -14.23 24.79
CA GLY A 109 22.93 -14.39 25.83
C GLY A 109 23.52 -14.27 27.24
N PRO A 110 22.67 -14.35 28.28
CA PRO A 110 23.09 -14.13 29.67
C PRO A 110 24.16 -15.11 30.17
N THR A 111 24.23 -16.32 29.60
CA THR A 111 25.25 -17.33 29.97
C THR A 111 26.50 -17.28 29.09
N MET A 112 26.52 -16.45 28.04
CA MET A 112 27.54 -16.42 26.98
C MET A 112 27.74 -17.75 26.21
N ALA A 113 26.89 -18.76 26.45
CA ALA A 113 26.90 -19.99 25.67
C ALA A 113 26.40 -19.74 24.25
N ILE A 114 26.89 -20.52 23.28
CA ILE A 114 26.48 -20.39 21.86
C ILE A 114 24.98 -20.62 21.69
N GLU A 115 24.44 -21.56 22.47
CA GLU A 115 23.01 -21.91 22.50
C GLU A 115 22.10 -20.81 23.05
N ASP A 116 22.67 -19.86 23.80
CA ASP A 116 21.95 -18.70 24.33
C ASP A 116 22.11 -17.44 23.46
N ARG A 117 22.86 -17.53 22.34
CA ARG A 117 23.03 -16.40 21.43
C ARG A 117 21.70 -16.03 20.78
N GLY A 118 21.34 -14.76 20.93
CA GLY A 118 20.25 -14.15 20.21
C GLY A 118 20.72 -13.59 18.87
N VAL A 119 19.77 -13.36 17.99
CA VAL A 119 19.97 -12.53 16.80
C VAL A 119 19.28 -11.19 17.05
N MET A 120 19.88 -10.11 16.57
CA MET A 120 19.31 -8.78 16.67
C MET A 120 19.43 -8.08 15.32
N TYR A 121 18.38 -7.35 14.97
CA TYR A 121 18.22 -6.60 13.72
C TYR A 121 17.26 -5.44 13.99
N ASP A 122 17.20 -4.45 13.10
CA ASP A 122 16.28 -3.30 13.23
C ASP A 122 16.23 -2.68 14.65
N VAL A 123 17.41 -2.48 15.26
CA VAL A 123 17.55 -2.05 16.66
C VAL A 123 16.85 -0.70 16.91
N ASP A 124 16.91 0.19 15.93
CA ASP A 124 16.27 1.49 15.95
C ASP A 124 14.81 1.46 15.48
N ARG A 125 14.26 0.26 15.23
CA ARG A 125 12.89 -0.02 14.78
C ARG A 125 12.51 0.70 13.48
N LYS A 126 13.47 1.20 12.71
CA LYS A 126 13.19 1.97 11.49
C LYS A 126 12.42 1.15 10.48
N PHE A 127 12.77 -0.12 10.31
CA PHE A 127 12.09 -1.00 9.37
C PHE A 127 10.66 -1.30 9.82
N PHE A 128 10.47 -1.65 11.10
CA PHE A 128 9.14 -1.82 11.68
C PHE A 128 8.27 -0.56 11.53
N ILE A 129 8.80 0.61 11.89
CA ILE A 129 8.08 1.89 11.80
C ILE A 129 7.68 2.18 10.36
N HIS A 130 8.58 1.94 9.39
CA HIS A 130 8.27 2.13 7.98
C HIS A 130 7.14 1.22 7.52
N ILE A 131 7.22 -0.08 7.82
CA ILE A 131 6.19 -1.06 7.44
C ILE A 131 4.87 -0.72 8.09
N HIS A 132 4.86 -0.40 9.38
CA HIS A 132 3.66 -0.01 10.11
C HIS A 132 3.03 1.24 9.49
N SER A 133 3.83 2.27 9.22
CA SER A 133 3.37 3.52 8.60
C SER A 133 2.74 3.28 7.23
N LYS A 134 3.40 2.50 6.35
CA LYS A 134 2.88 2.17 5.02
C LYS A 134 1.63 1.31 5.07
N TYR A 135 1.63 0.27 5.90
CA TYR A 135 0.47 -0.59 6.15
C TYR A 135 -0.75 0.26 6.58
N ASN A 136 -0.54 1.16 7.54
CA ASN A 136 -1.61 1.97 8.09
C ASN A 136 -2.09 3.06 7.11
N SER A 137 -1.17 3.68 6.38
CA SER A 137 -1.47 4.64 5.31
C SER A 137 -2.34 4.00 4.22
N LEU A 138 -1.98 2.80 3.74
CA LEU A 138 -2.76 2.09 2.74
C LEU A 138 -4.17 1.74 3.25
N LYS A 139 -4.31 1.31 4.51
CA LYS A 139 -5.65 1.09 5.11
C LYS A 139 -6.48 2.34 5.10
N LYS A 140 -5.91 3.48 5.51
CA LYS A 140 -6.58 4.79 5.50
C LYS A 140 -7.03 5.18 4.09
N GLU A 141 -6.15 5.03 3.09
CA GLU A 141 -6.46 5.35 1.70
C GLU A 141 -7.53 4.43 1.08
N LEU A 142 -7.64 3.20 1.57
CA LEU A 142 -8.63 2.21 1.12
C LEU A 142 -9.96 2.29 1.89
N GLY A 143 -10.05 3.14 2.93
CA GLY A 143 -11.22 3.25 3.80
C GLY A 143 -11.38 2.09 4.78
N LEU A 144 -10.30 1.37 5.09
CA LEU A 144 -10.26 0.28 6.05
C LEU A 144 -9.95 0.80 7.47
N PRO A 145 -10.32 0.06 8.54
CA PRO A 145 -9.95 0.43 9.91
C PRO A 145 -8.43 0.60 10.04
N TYR A 146 -7.97 1.76 10.49
CA TYR A 146 -6.56 2.10 10.60
C TYR A 146 -6.29 2.66 12.00
N ASP A 147 -5.04 2.57 12.44
CA ASP A 147 -4.61 3.12 13.72
C ASP A 147 -4.57 4.65 13.61
N THR A 148 -5.36 5.33 14.44
CA THR A 148 -5.42 6.80 14.47
C THR A 148 -4.37 7.43 15.39
N SER A 149 -3.65 6.61 16.17
CA SER A 149 -2.58 7.12 17.02
C SER A 149 -1.36 7.48 16.16
N GLU A 150 -1.18 8.78 15.93
CA GLU A 150 0.06 9.31 15.38
C GLU A 150 1.15 9.21 16.45
N GLY A 151 1.87 8.09 16.49
CA GLY A 151 3.07 7.96 17.31
C GLY A 151 3.11 6.68 18.10
N ILE A 152 4.01 5.77 17.68
CA ILE A 152 4.61 4.82 18.61
C ILE A 152 5.52 5.65 19.50
N ASN A 153 5.13 5.87 20.77
CA ASN A 153 6.05 6.32 21.82
C ASN A 153 7.09 5.23 22.11
#